data_AF-A0A357QYF8-F1
#
_entry.id   AF-A0A357QYF8-F1
#
_cell.length_a   1.000
_cell.length_b   1.000
_cell.length_c   1.000
_cell.angle_alpha   90.00
_cell.angle_beta   90.00
_cell.angle_gamma   90.00
#
_symmetry.space_group_name_H-M   'P 1'
#
loop_
_entity.id
_entity.type
_entity.pdbx_description
1 polymer ?
#
loop_
_entity_poly.entity_id
_entity_poly.type
_entity_poly.pdbx_seq_one_letter_code
_entity_poly.pdbx_strand_id
1 'polypeptide(L)'
;MEKQPLKGLVKEKRVVNINQIHQENRTFGERVSDVLAQKAGSWGFILSFLFLLVAWIFLNSLILKKPLDPYPFILLNLILSCIAALQAPIIMMSQRRQEEKDRIRSEQDYLIDQKAELLLEEVYHLMLELKQDVDQLKQTKSNP
;
A
#
# COMPACT_ATOMS: atom_id res chain seq x y z
N MET A 1 6.23 24.07 -42.16
CA MET A 1 7.04 23.01 -41.52
C MET A 1 7.15 23.30 -40.03
N GLU A 2 6.13 22.95 -39.23
CA GLU A 2 6.22 23.15 -37.77
C GLU A 2 5.42 22.05 -37.05
N LYS A 3 5.96 20.83 -37.08
CA LYS A 3 5.47 19.69 -36.29
C LYS A 3 6.50 19.33 -35.23
N GLN A 4 6.71 20.19 -34.23
CA GLN A 4 7.62 19.90 -33.10
C GLN A 4 7.21 20.49 -31.73
N PRO A 5 6.12 20.01 -31.12
CA PRO A 5 6.10 19.97 -29.65
C PRO A 5 6.08 18.54 -29.06
N LEU A 6 5.67 17.52 -29.82
CA LEU A 6 5.44 16.17 -29.26
C LEU A 6 6.71 15.37 -28.91
N LYS A 7 7.88 15.69 -29.48
CA LYS A 7 9.13 14.97 -29.17
C LYS A 7 9.69 15.31 -27.77
N GLY A 8 9.26 16.41 -27.17
CA GLY A 8 9.66 16.81 -25.82
C GLY A 8 8.90 16.07 -24.70
N LEU A 9 7.65 15.68 -24.95
CA LEU A 9 6.77 15.08 -23.92
C LEU A 9 6.93 13.56 -23.77
N VAL A 10 7.63 12.90 -24.70
CA VAL A 10 7.87 11.44 -24.68
C VAL A 10 9.11 11.08 -23.85
N LYS A 11 9.97 12.05 -23.52
CA LYS A 11 11.25 11.81 -22.85
C LYS A 11 11.14 11.58 -21.32
N GLU A 12 9.95 11.78 -20.74
CA GLU A 12 9.73 11.63 -19.30
C GLU A 12 8.74 10.51 -18.93
N LYS A 13 8.51 9.53 -19.83
CA LYS A 13 7.86 8.27 -19.47
C LYS A 13 8.83 7.34 -18.76
N ARG A 14 9.38 7.75 -17.62
CA ARG A 14 9.75 6.77 -16.60
C ARG A 14 8.54 6.63 -15.70
N VAL A 15 7.93 5.44 -15.74
CA VAL A 15 7.05 4.97 -14.67
C VAL A 15 7.96 4.86 -13.45
N VAL A 16 8.14 5.96 -12.73
CA VAL A 16 8.92 5.98 -11.51
C VAL A 16 8.12 5.14 -10.53
N ASN A 17 8.66 3.99 -10.13
CA ASN A 17 7.97 3.15 -9.16
C ASN A 17 8.14 3.82 -7.79
N ILE A 18 7.20 4.68 -7.42
CA ILE A 18 7.23 5.50 -6.20
C ILE A 18 7.34 4.63 -4.93
N ASN A 19 6.88 3.38 -5.02
CA ASN A 19 7.08 2.38 -3.98
C ASN A 19 8.57 2.12 -3.66
N GLN A 20 9.48 2.23 -4.65
CA GLN A 20 10.92 2.03 -4.48
C GLN A 20 11.58 3.22 -3.78
N ILE A 21 11.19 4.46 -4.13
CA ILE A 21 11.74 5.68 -3.51
C ILE A 21 11.35 5.76 -2.01
N HIS A 22 10.15 5.31 -1.64
CA HIS A 22 9.71 5.25 -0.25
C HIS A 22 10.28 4.06 0.56
N GLN A 23 10.94 3.09 -0.07
CA GLN A 23 11.61 2.01 0.66
C GLN A 23 13.03 2.40 1.12
N GLU A 24 13.69 3.30 0.39
CA GLU A 24 15.11 3.60 0.58
C GLU A 24 15.41 4.39 1.87
N ASN A 25 14.43 5.14 2.39
CA ASN A 25 14.58 6.01 3.56
C ASN A 25 13.88 5.53 4.85
N ARG A 26 13.70 4.22 5.04
CA ARG A 26 13.03 3.70 6.26
C ARG A 26 13.98 3.56 7.44
N THR A 27 13.58 4.10 8.59
CA THR A 27 14.32 3.93 9.85
C THR A 27 14.19 2.50 10.38
N PHE A 28 15.11 2.09 11.28
CA PHE A 28 15.09 0.75 11.87
C PHE A 28 13.78 0.48 12.65
N GLY A 29 13.31 1.46 13.43
CA GLY A 29 12.07 1.36 14.19
C GLY A 29 10.85 1.15 13.30
N GLU A 30 10.77 1.86 12.18
CA GLU A 30 9.70 1.70 11.19
C GLU A 30 9.66 0.29 10.58
N ARG A 31 10.83 -0.31 10.31
CA ARG A 31 10.93 -1.68 9.78
C ARG A 31 10.46 -2.70 10.81
N VAL A 32 10.90 -2.57 12.07
CA VAL A 32 10.50 -3.46 13.15
C VAL A 32 9.00 -3.38 13.42
N SER A 33 8.43 -2.18 13.47
CA SER A 33 6.98 -1.98 13.66
C SER A 33 6.14 -2.61 12.55
N ASP A 34 6.55 -2.51 11.28
CA ASP A 34 5.85 -3.15 10.16
C ASP A 34 5.86 -4.68 10.26
N VAL A 35 7.02 -5.25 10.60
CA VAL A 35 7.16 -6.70 10.76
C VAL A 35 6.34 -7.21 11.94
N LEU A 36 6.35 -6.48 13.06
CA LEU A 36 5.56 -6.82 14.24
C LEU A 36 4.05 -6.72 13.94
N ALA A 37 3.59 -5.67 13.27
CA ALA A 37 2.19 -5.51 12.90
C ALA A 37 1.72 -6.63 11.95
N GLN A 38 2.52 -6.97 10.93
CA GLN A 38 2.18 -8.06 10.01
C GLN A 38 2.17 -9.43 10.69
N LYS A 39 3.16 -9.74 11.55
CA LYS A 39 3.23 -11.03 12.25
C LYS A 39 2.14 -11.17 13.32
N ALA A 40 1.83 -10.10 14.04
CA ALA A 40 0.80 -10.11 15.08
C ALA A 40 -0.62 -10.32 14.50
N GLY A 41 -0.85 -9.97 13.22
CA GLY A 41 -2.13 -10.20 12.53
C GLY A 41 -2.35 -11.61 11.99
N SER A 42 -1.39 -12.53 12.16
CA SER A 42 -1.50 -13.90 11.63
C SER A 42 -2.22 -14.85 12.59
N TRP A 43 -3.12 -15.69 12.05
CA TRP A 43 -3.80 -16.75 12.80
C TRP A 43 -2.84 -17.71 13.51
N GLY A 44 -1.69 -18.01 12.90
CA GLY A 44 -0.67 -18.88 13.52
C GLY A 44 -0.02 -18.26 14.76
N PHE A 45 0.16 -16.94 14.78
CA PHE A 45 0.71 -16.23 15.94
C PHE A 45 -0.27 -16.25 17.11
N ILE A 46 -1.56 -16.03 16.85
CA ILE A 46 -2.63 -16.06 17.86
C ILE A 46 -2.69 -17.44 18.54
N LEU A 47 -2.68 -18.52 17.76
CA LEU A 47 -2.71 -19.89 18.29
C LEU A 47 -1.44 -20.24 19.10
N SER A 48 -0.27 -19.86 18.60
CA SER A 48 0.99 -20.07 19.34
C SER A 48 1.04 -19.29 20.65
N PHE A 49 0.50 -18.07 20.65
CA PHE A 49 0.45 -17.22 21.85
C PHE A 49 -0.50 -17.80 22.89
N LEU A 50 -1.68 -18.26 22.46
CA LEU A 50 -2.64 -18.93 23.34
C LEU A 50 -2.05 -20.23 23.94
N PHE A 51 -1.36 -21.03 23.12
CA PHE A 51 -0.68 -22.23 23.59
C PHE A 51 0.37 -21.90 24.66
N LEU A 52 1.17 -20.85 24.44
CA LEU A 52 2.18 -20.40 25.41
C LEU A 52 1.54 -19.95 26.73
N LEU A 53 0.42 -19.23 26.69
CA LEU A 53 -0.33 -18.83 27.88
C LEU A 53 -0.83 -20.05 28.67
N VAL A 54 -1.46 -21.01 27.99
CA VAL A 54 -1.96 -22.24 28.62
C VAL A 54 -0.80 -23.06 29.20
N ALA A 55 0.31 -23.18 28.47
CA ALA A 55 1.50 -23.87 28.94
C ALA A 55 2.09 -23.19 30.19
N TRP A 56 2.14 -21.85 30.23
CA TRP A 56 2.63 -21.10 31.38
C TRP A 56 1.75 -21.29 32.63
N ILE A 57 0.44 -21.24 32.45
CA ILE A 57 -0.54 -21.51 33.52
C ILE A 57 -0.38 -22.94 34.04
N PHE A 58 -0.29 -23.92 33.15
CA PHE A 58 -0.14 -25.34 33.52
C PHE A 58 1.18 -25.58 34.27
N LEU A 59 2.28 -24.99 33.80
CA LEU A 59 3.60 -25.10 34.41
C LEU A 59 3.64 -24.49 35.82
N ASN A 60 3.07 -23.29 35.99
CA ASN A 60 3.04 -22.63 37.30
C ASN A 60 2.02 -23.26 38.26
N SER A 61 0.88 -23.76 37.78
CA SER A 61 -0.19 -24.27 38.64
C SER A 61 -0.01 -25.74 39.06
N LEU A 62 0.58 -26.59 38.22
CA LEU A 62 0.56 -28.05 38.44
C LEU A 62 1.95 -28.68 38.57
N ILE A 63 2.98 -28.07 37.97
CA ILE A 63 4.30 -28.70 37.82
C ILE A 63 5.30 -28.14 38.84
N LEU A 64 5.25 -26.83 39.14
CA LEU A 64 6.19 -26.21 40.07
C LEU A 64 5.75 -26.39 41.54
N LYS A 65 6.61 -27.04 42.34
CA LYS A 65 6.45 -27.12 43.81
C LYS A 65 6.49 -25.75 44.50
N LYS A 66 7.17 -24.78 43.88
CA LYS A 66 7.24 -23.38 44.32
C LYS A 66 6.89 -22.50 43.12
N PRO A 67 5.62 -22.12 42.94
CA PRO A 67 5.17 -21.37 41.77
C PRO A 67 5.87 -20.00 41.70
N LEU A 68 6.37 -19.64 40.53
CA LEU A 68 6.95 -18.31 40.27
C LEU A 68 5.83 -17.26 40.11
N ASP A 69 4.69 -17.66 39.55
CA ASP A 69 3.49 -16.82 39.39
C ASP A 69 2.26 -17.58 39.90
N PRO A 70 1.97 -17.55 41.22
CA PRO A 70 0.80 -18.20 41.80
C PRO A 70 -0.49 -17.54 41.32
N TYR A 71 -1.60 -18.30 41.27
CA TYR A 71 -2.93 -17.73 41.04
C TYR A 71 -3.17 -16.57 42.02
N PRO A 72 -3.47 -15.33 41.55
CA PRO A 72 -4.14 -14.96 40.30
C PRO A 72 -3.25 -14.50 39.10
N PHE A 73 -1.99 -14.94 39.01
CA PHE A 73 -1.05 -14.67 37.89
C PHE A 73 -0.69 -13.19 37.67
N ILE A 74 -0.12 -12.54 38.69
CA ILE A 74 0.17 -11.11 38.66
C ILE A 74 1.25 -10.74 37.62
N LEU A 75 2.26 -11.60 37.43
CA LEU A 75 3.37 -11.33 36.51
C LEU A 75 2.92 -11.45 35.06
N LEU A 76 2.16 -12.50 34.75
CA LEU A 76 1.55 -12.69 33.43
C LEU A 76 0.64 -11.50 33.07
N ASN A 77 -0.19 -11.06 34.01
CA ASN A 77 -1.09 -9.93 33.81
C ASN A 77 -0.32 -8.62 33.56
N LEU A 78 0.78 -8.39 34.29
CA LEU A 78 1.63 -7.21 34.12
C LEU A 78 2.27 -7.18 32.72
N ILE A 79 2.85 -8.31 32.30
CA ILE A 79 3.51 -8.43 30.98
C ILE A 79 2.49 -8.24 29.86
N LEU A 80 1.33 -8.89 29.95
CA LEU A 80 0.24 -8.75 28.96
C LEU A 80 -0.24 -7.30 28.83
N SER A 81 -0.42 -6.62 29.97
CA SER A 81 -0.85 -5.22 29.99
C SER A 81 0.18 -4.30 29.33
N CYS A 82 1.48 -4.53 29.58
CA CYS A 82 2.56 -3.78 28.94
C CYS A 82 2.60 -4.00 27.42
N ILE A 83 2.47 -5.25 26.97
CA ILE A 83 2.44 -5.58 25.54
C ILE A 83 1.24 -4.92 24.86
N ALA A 84 0.05 -5.03 25.47
CA ALA A 84 -1.18 -4.45 24.94
C ALA A 84 -1.09 -2.91 24.84
N ALA A 85 -0.49 -2.25 25.84
CA ALA A 85 -0.30 -0.80 25.83
C ALA A 85 0.60 -0.33 24.68
N LEU A 86 1.64 -1.10 24.32
CA LEU A 86 2.52 -0.81 23.19
C LEU A 86 1.90 -1.19 21.83
N GLN A 87 0.92 -2.10 21.83
CA GLN A 87 0.33 -2.64 20.62
C GLN A 87 -0.47 -1.57 19.83
N ALA A 88 -1.30 -0.77 20.50
CA ALA A 88 -2.13 0.24 19.82
C ALA A 88 -1.31 1.33 19.09
N PRO A 89 -0.26 1.93 19.69
CA PRO A 89 0.61 2.87 18.99
C PRO A 89 1.35 2.25 17.79
N ILE A 90 1.85 1.02 17.93
CA ILE A 90 2.57 0.33 16.85
C ILE A 90 1.63 0.07 15.67
N ILE A 91 0.42 -0.40 15.94
CA ILE A 91 -0.62 -0.61 14.93
C ILE A 91 -0.96 0.74 14.28
N MET A 92 -1.19 1.80 15.06
CA MET A 92 -1.54 3.12 14.53
C MET A 92 -0.42 3.73 13.67
N MET A 93 0.85 3.53 14.03
CA MET A 93 2.00 3.95 13.23
C MET A 93 2.08 3.17 11.91
N SER A 94 1.82 1.86 11.93
CA SER A 94 1.79 1.05 10.71
C SER A 94 0.60 1.45 9.81
N GLN A 95 -0.57 1.71 10.39
CA GLN A 95 -1.77 2.18 9.69
C GLN A 95 -1.53 3.54 9.01
N ARG A 96 -1.09 4.57 9.75
CA ARG A 96 -0.80 5.91 9.18
C ARG A 96 0.12 5.85 7.97
N ARG A 97 1.13 4.98 8.02
CA ARG A 97 2.08 4.78 6.90
C ARG A 97 1.46 4.06 5.72
N GLN A 98 0.53 3.13 5.96
CA GLN A 98 -0.18 2.45 4.89
C GLN A 98 -1.18 3.40 4.22
N GLU A 99 -1.92 4.17 5.01
CA GLU A 99 -2.82 5.23 4.55
C GLU A 99 -2.10 6.29 3.70
N GLU A 100 -0.90 6.72 4.10
CA GLU A 100 -0.10 7.66 3.31
C GLU A 100 0.24 7.10 1.92
N LYS A 101 0.65 5.83 1.83
CA LYS A 101 0.94 5.17 0.55
C LYS A 101 -0.32 5.05 -0.30
N ASP A 102 -1.44 4.70 0.33
CA ASP A 102 -2.71 4.53 -0.36
C ASP A 102 -3.23 5.89 -0.87
N ARG A 103 -3.02 6.98 -0.12
CA ARG A 103 -3.31 8.34 -0.57
C ARG A 103 -2.49 8.73 -1.80
N ILE A 104 -1.17 8.56 -1.75
CA ILE A 104 -0.27 8.87 -2.87
C ILE A 104 -0.65 8.05 -4.11
N ARG A 105 -0.98 6.77 -3.94
CA ARG A 105 -1.45 5.93 -5.04
C ARG A 105 -2.75 6.46 -5.64
N SER A 106 -3.73 6.80 -4.79
CA SER A 106 -5.00 7.37 -5.24
C SER A 106 -4.84 8.70 -5.98
N GLU A 107 -3.93 9.56 -5.53
CA GLU A 107 -3.62 10.82 -6.21
C GLU A 107 -3.02 10.58 -7.60
N GLN A 108 -2.20 9.55 -7.76
CA GLN A 108 -1.61 9.19 -9.05
C GLN A 108 -2.59 8.56 -10.00
N ASP A 109 -3.43 7.66 -9.51
CA ASP A 109 -4.50 7.06 -10.30
C ASP A 109 -5.42 8.17 -10.84
N TYR A 110 -5.78 9.14 -9.99
CA TYR A 110 -6.53 10.33 -10.41
C TYR A 110 -5.85 11.15 -11.52
N LEU A 111 -4.53 11.37 -11.42
CA LEU A 111 -3.79 12.09 -12.46
C LEU A 111 -3.66 11.31 -13.77
N ILE A 112 -3.59 9.97 -13.69
CA ILE A 112 -3.57 9.11 -14.87
C ILE A 112 -4.93 9.18 -15.57
N ASP A 113 -6.03 9.11 -14.81
CA ASP A 113 -7.38 9.20 -15.33
C ASP A 113 -7.63 10.54 -16.05
N GLN A 114 -7.25 11.67 -15.43
CA GLN A 114 -7.33 12.98 -16.09
C GLN A 114 -6.53 13.03 -17.40
N LYS A 115 -5.31 12.49 -17.41
CA LYS A 115 -4.49 12.45 -18.63
C LYS A 115 -5.10 11.56 -19.71
N ALA A 116 -5.72 10.45 -19.32
CA ALA A 116 -6.40 9.56 -20.24
C ALA A 116 -7.61 10.25 -20.87
N GLU A 117 -8.37 11.03 -20.10
CA GLU A 117 -9.50 11.82 -20.60
C GLU A 117 -9.05 12.85 -21.65
N LEU A 118 -8.01 13.64 -21.37
CA LEU A 118 -7.46 14.61 -22.32
C LEU A 118 -6.95 13.94 -23.61
N LEU A 119 -6.26 12.80 -23.49
CA LEU A 119 -5.79 12.05 -24.65
C LEU A 119 -6.95 11.47 -25.47
N LEU A 120 -8.04 11.07 -24.82
CA LEU A 120 -9.25 10.59 -25.50
C LEU A 120 -9.90 11.72 -26.31
N GLU A 121 -10.02 12.91 -25.72
CA GLU A 121 -10.53 14.11 -26.39
C GLU A 121 -9.67 14.46 -27.61
N GLU A 122 -8.34 14.44 -27.47
CA GLU A 122 -7.42 14.70 -28.58
C GLU A 122 -7.57 13.65 -29.68
N VAL A 123 -7.58 12.35 -29.35
CA VAL A 123 -7.79 11.26 -30.34
C VAL A 123 -9.15 11.38 -31.03
N TYR A 124 -10.20 11.80 -30.31
CA TYR A 124 -11.52 12.04 -30.88
C TYR A 124 -11.48 13.17 -31.91
N HIS A 125 -10.81 14.28 -31.62
CA HIS A 125 -10.63 15.37 -32.58
C HIS A 125 -9.84 14.93 -33.81
N LEU A 126 -8.74 14.19 -33.65
CA LEU A 126 -7.98 13.64 -34.78
C LEU A 126 -8.84 12.70 -35.64
N MET A 127 -9.72 11.90 -35.04
CA MET A 127 -10.65 11.05 -35.80
C MET A 127 -11.65 11.86 -36.62
N LEU A 128 -12.16 12.98 -36.08
CA LEU A 128 -13.08 13.86 -36.81
C LEU A 128 -12.40 14.50 -38.01
N GLU A 129 -11.17 14.99 -37.85
CA GLU A 129 -10.36 15.54 -38.94
C GLU A 129 -10.11 14.48 -40.03
N LEU A 130 -9.66 13.29 -39.63
CA LEU A 130 -9.41 12.19 -40.58
C LEU A 130 -10.68 11.81 -41.35
N LYS A 131 -11.84 11.81 -40.69
CA LYS A 131 -13.12 11.53 -41.33
C LYS A 131 -13.45 12.58 -42.39
N GLN A 132 -13.25 13.87 -42.07
CA GLN A 132 -13.47 14.96 -43.02
C GLN A 132 -12.56 14.85 -44.25
N ASP A 133 -11.27 14.55 -44.05
CA ASP A 133 -10.31 14.35 -45.14
C ASP A 133 -10.73 13.18 -46.05
N VAL A 134 -11.16 12.07 -45.46
CA VAL A 134 -11.65 10.91 -46.22
C VAL A 134 -12.90 11.25 -47.04
N ASP A 135 -13.83 12.02 -46.47
CA ASP A 135 -15.05 12.45 -47.18
C ASP A 135 -14.73 13.43 -48.32
N GLN A 136 -13.77 14.33 -48.15
CA GLN A 136 -13.27 15.20 -49.22
C GLN A 136 -12.64 14.39 -50.35
N LEU A 137 -11.77 13.43 -50.03
CA LEU A 137 -11.14 12.56 -51.04
C LEU A 137 -12.18 11.76 -51.84
N LYS A 138 -13.26 11.29 -51.20
CA LYS A 138 -14.36 10.63 -51.89
C LYS A 138 -15.07 11.57 -52.87
N GLN A 139 -15.30 12.83 -52.50
CA GLN A 139 -15.92 13.80 -53.38
C GLN A 139 -15.04 14.16 -54.58
N THR A 140 -13.74 14.40 -54.36
CA THR A 140 -12.79 14.71 -55.44
C THR A 140 -12.62 13.54 -56.43
N LYS A 141 -12.73 12.30 -55.95
CA LYS A 141 -12.67 11.10 -56.81
C LYS A 141 -14.01 10.79 -57.52
N SER A 142 -15.11 11.38 -57.06
CA SER A 142 -16.46 11.19 -57.61
C SER A 142 -16.84 12.21 -58.69
N ASN A 143 -16.07 13.29 -58.86
CA ASN A 143 -16.26 14.27 -59.92
C ASN A 143 -15.23 14.00 -61.05
N PRO A 144 -15.64 13.42 -62.20
CA PRO A 144 -14.73 13.05 -63.29
C PRO A 144 -14.13 14.25 -64.02
#